data_AF-A0A955C352-F1
#
_entry.id   AF-A0A955C352-F1
#
_cell.length_a   1.000
_cell.length_b   1.000
_cell.length_c   1.000
_cell.angle_alpha   90.00
_cell.angle_beta   90.00
_cell.angle_gamma   90.00
#
_symmetry.space_group_name_H-M   'P 1'
#
loop_
_entity.id
_entity.type
_entity.pdbx_description
1 polymer ?
#
loop_
_entity_poly.entity_id
_entity_poly.type
_entity_poly.pdbx_seq_one_letter_code
_entity_poly.pdbx_strand_id
1 'polypeptide(L)'
;MFAGSLSMHETCDVCHYKFERAPGYFLGSIYVNYGLTSILVVIGYFSLFLTGILPHSAMLWTLGAICVLVPLIFFRYARALWCGFDQYWDPVPEDDETNDHGNATSMSSKTTA
;
A
#
# COMPACT_ATOMS: atom_id res chain seq x y z
N MET A 1 -10.52 0.23 5.75
CA MET A 1 -9.31 -0.30 5.08
C MET A 1 -8.81 -1.60 5.70
N PHE A 2 -8.43 -1.66 6.98
CA PHE A 2 -7.95 -2.90 7.61
C PHE A 2 -8.96 -3.46 8.60
N ALA A 3 -9.33 -4.73 8.45
CA ALA A 3 -10.17 -5.48 9.39
C ALA A 3 -9.37 -6.00 10.60
N GLY A 4 -8.04 -6.09 10.48
CA GLY A 4 -7.15 -6.59 11.54
C GLY A 4 -5.67 -6.28 11.32
N SER A 5 -4.79 -7.02 12.02
CA SER A 5 -3.33 -6.84 11.96
C SER A 5 -2.73 -7.18 10.58
N LEU A 6 -3.34 -8.12 9.85
CA LEU A 6 -2.95 -8.50 8.48
C LEU A 6 -4.12 -8.61 7.48
N SER A 7 -5.36 -8.42 7.95
CA SER A 7 -6.55 -8.54 7.10
C SER A 7 -6.98 -7.17 6.56
N MET A 8 -7.11 -7.07 5.24
CA MET A 8 -7.55 -5.90 4.50
C MET A 8 -8.91 -6.22 3.89
N HIS A 9 -9.86 -5.29 3.95
CA HIS A 9 -11.15 -5.48 3.27
C HIS A 9 -10.93 -5.36 1.75
N GLU A 10 -11.68 -6.11 0.93
CA GLU A 10 -11.61 -6.01 -0.53
C GLU A 10 -12.19 -4.69 -1.05
N THR A 11 -13.22 -4.18 -0.36
CA THR A 11 -13.93 -2.94 -0.67
C THR A 11 -14.15 -2.10 0.59
N CYS A 12 -14.20 -0.79 0.42
CA CYS A 12 -14.54 0.17 1.46
C CYS A 12 -16.05 0.18 1.71
N ASP A 13 -16.54 -0.11 2.92
CA ASP A 13 -17.99 -0.06 3.22
C ASP A 13 -18.63 1.35 3.13
N VAL A 14 -17.82 2.41 3.26
CA VAL A 14 -18.32 3.80 3.27
C VAL A 14 -18.27 4.44 1.88
N CYS A 15 -17.30 4.00 1.08
CA CYS A 15 -16.92 4.67 -0.17
C CYS A 15 -16.94 3.74 -1.37
N HIS A 16 -17.31 2.47 -1.19
CA HIS A 16 -17.33 1.36 -2.17
C HIS A 16 -16.03 1.17 -2.98
N TYR A 17 -14.96 1.87 -2.61
CA TYR A 17 -13.67 1.77 -3.28
C TYR A 17 -13.08 0.37 -3.15
N LYS A 18 -12.79 -0.24 -4.30
CA LYS A 18 -12.15 -1.54 -4.40
C LYS A 18 -10.64 -1.37 -4.20
N PHE A 19 -10.13 -1.86 -3.07
CA PHE A 19 -8.71 -1.70 -2.71
C PHE A 19 -7.77 -2.52 -3.58
N GLU A 20 -8.27 -3.59 -4.20
CA GLU A 20 -7.52 -4.42 -5.14
C GLU A 20 -8.14 -4.29 -6.54
N ARG A 21 -7.68 -3.29 -7.30
CA ARG A 21 -8.15 -3.01 -8.67
C ARG A 21 -7.73 -4.09 -9.68
N ALA A 22 -6.52 -4.65 -9.52
CA ALA A 22 -5.94 -5.66 -10.41
C ALA A 22 -5.04 -6.64 -9.63
N PRO A 23 -4.87 -7.90 -10.11
CA PRO A 23 -3.91 -8.83 -9.52
C PRO A 23 -2.50 -8.24 -9.57
N GLY A 24 -1.85 -8.09 -8.41
CA GLY A 24 -0.51 -7.52 -8.30
C GLY A 24 -0.46 -6.03 -7.97
N TYR A 25 -1.58 -5.35 -7.73
CA TYR A 25 -1.62 -3.93 -7.34
C TYR A 25 -0.72 -3.58 -6.14
N PHE A 26 -0.58 -4.50 -5.18
CA PHE A 26 0.28 -4.29 -4.01
C PHE A 26 1.79 -4.35 -4.31
N LEU A 27 2.23 -4.74 -5.50
CA LEU A 27 3.64 -4.71 -5.89
C LEU A 27 4.19 -3.28 -5.77
N GLY A 28 3.41 -2.27 -6.17
CA GLY A 28 3.80 -0.87 -6.03
C GLY A 28 4.05 -0.45 -4.57
N SER A 29 3.18 -0.86 -3.65
CA SER A 29 3.37 -0.61 -2.21
C SER A 29 4.63 -1.26 -1.63
N ILE A 30 5.03 -2.44 -2.16
CA ILE A 30 6.28 -3.12 -1.79
C ILE A 30 7.48 -2.30 -2.27
N TYR A 31 7.45 -1.79 -3.51
CA TYR A 31 8.52 -0.94 -4.05
C TYR A 31 8.67 0.37 -3.26
N VAL A 32 7.57 1.01 -2.87
CA VAL A 32 7.61 2.22 -2.02
C VAL A 32 8.25 1.92 -0.66
N ASN A 33 7.84 0.82 -0.02
CA ASN A 33 8.41 0.41 1.27
C ASN A 33 9.92 0.10 1.17
N TYR A 34 10.31 -0.62 0.11
CA TYR A 34 11.70 -0.95 -0.16
C TYR A 34 12.55 0.29 -0.45
N GLY A 35 12.05 1.20 -1.29
CA GLY A 35 12.73 2.46 -1.60
C GLY A 35 12.97 3.30 -0.36
N LEU A 36 11.95 3.46 0.50
CA LEU A 36 12.08 4.20 1.75
C LEU A 36 13.09 3.54 2.71
N THR A 37 13.01 2.22 2.87
CA THR A 37 13.94 1.46 3.72
C THR A 37 15.38 1.59 3.21
N SER A 38 15.59 1.49 1.90
CA SER A 38 16.90 1.64 1.26
C SER A 38 17.50 3.03 1.52
N ILE A 39 16.70 4.09 1.34
CA ILE A 39 17.13 5.48 1.61
C ILE A 39 17.51 5.64 3.09
N LEU A 40 16.69 5.14 4.01
CA LEU A 40 16.96 5.20 5.45
C LEU A 40 18.24 4.46 5.83
N VAL A 41 18.47 3.27 5.29
CA VAL A 41 19.68 2.48 5.54
C VAL A 41 20.93 3.18 4.99
N VAL A 42 20.86 3.75 3.78
CA VAL A 42 21.97 4.50 3.18
C VAL A 42 22.31 5.74 4.01
N ILE A 43 21.31 6.55 4.36
CA ILE A 43 21.51 7.74 5.20
C ILE A 43 22.05 7.37 6.57
N GLY A 44 21.51 6.31 7.19
CA GLY A 44 21.96 5.79 8.47
C GLY A 44 23.42 5.33 8.42
N TYR A 45 23.79 4.58 7.38
CA TYR A 45 25.16 4.12 7.17
C TYR A 45 26.14 5.29 7.04
N PHE A 46 25.84 6.25 6.16
CA PHE A 46 26.70 7.43 5.99
C PHE A 46 26.82 8.27 7.26
N SER A 47 25.72 8.45 8.00
CA SER A 47 25.71 9.20 9.26
C SER A 47 26.56 8.52 10.34
N LEU A 48 26.45 7.19 10.49
CA LEU A 48 27.27 6.43 11.44
C LEU A 48 28.74 6.37 11.01
N PHE A 49 29.01 6.25 9.71
CA PHE A 49 30.36 6.22 9.16
C PHE A 49 31.09 7.55 9.38
N LEU A 50 30.42 8.68 9.15
CA LEU A 50 31.00 10.02 9.32
C LEU A 50 31.23 10.37 10.79
N THR A 51 30.36 9.91 11.69
CA THR A 51 30.46 10.22 13.11
C THR A 51 31.48 9.34 13.83
N GLY A 52 31.70 8.09 13.37
CA GLY A 52 32.71 7.19 13.95
C GLY A 52 32.49 6.83 15.42
N ILE A 53 31.28 7.10 15.95
CA ILE A 53 30.96 7.00 17.38
C ILE A 53 30.82 5.53 17.83
N LEU A 54 30.43 4.64 16.91
CA LEU A 54 30.05 3.26 17.22
C LEU A 54 31.10 2.25 16.73
N PRO A 55 31.37 1.18 17.51
CA PRO A 55 32.16 0.06 17.02
C PRO A 55 31.45 -0.63 15.85
N HIS A 56 32.22 -1.19 14.91
CA HIS A 56 31.73 -1.81 13.67
C HIS A 56 30.62 -2.86 13.91
N SER A 57 30.73 -3.62 15.00
CA SER A 57 29.73 -4.62 15.39
C SER A 57 28.39 -4.00 15.77
N ALA A 58 28.38 -2.91 16.55
CA ALA A 58 27.15 -2.21 16.93
C ALA A 58 26.48 -1.52 15.74
N MET A 59 27.28 -0.99 14.81
CA MET A 59 26.79 -0.40 13.57
C MET A 59 26.07 -1.43 12.70
N LEU A 60 26.64 -2.62 12.50
CA LEU A 60 26.01 -3.71 11.75
C LEU A 60 24.71 -4.18 12.38
N TRP A 61 24.67 -4.37 13.70
CA TRP A 61 23.43 -4.75 14.41
C TRP A 61 22.35 -3.68 14.30
N THR A 62 22.72 -2.41 14.42
CA THR A 62 21.77 -1.29 14.32
C THR A 62 21.18 -1.18 12.91
N LEU A 63 22.03 -1.21 11.88
CA LEU A 63 21.60 -1.19 10.48
C LEU A 63 20.76 -2.42 10.13
N GLY A 64 21.15 -3.61 10.60
CA GLY A 64 20.39 -4.84 10.43
C GLY A 64 19.00 -4.77 11.08
N ALA A 65 18.92 -4.24 12.30
CA ALA A 65 17.65 -4.03 12.99
C ALA A 65 16.75 -3.04 12.24
N ILE A 66 17.30 -1.92 11.77
CA ILE A 66 16.55 -0.94 10.95
C ILE A 66 16.03 -1.59 9.67
N CYS A 67 16.86 -2.39 8.99
CA CYS A 67 16.51 -3.06 7.75
C CYS A 67 15.33 -4.04 7.89
N VAL A 68 15.07 -4.57 9.08
CA VAL A 68 13.95 -5.48 9.36
C VAL A 68 12.77 -4.75 9.98
N LEU A 69 13.01 -3.91 10.98
CA LEU A 69 11.95 -3.24 11.75
C LEU A 69 11.23 -2.16 10.94
N VAL A 70 11.97 -1.39 10.14
CA VAL A 70 11.38 -0.33 9.30
C VAL A 70 10.36 -0.92 8.34
N PRO A 71 10.70 -1.87 7.44
CA PRO A 71 9.73 -2.36 6.48
C PRO A 71 8.55 -3.09 7.14
N LEU A 72 8.74 -3.72 8.31
CA LEU A 72 7.64 -4.35 9.07
C LEU A 72 6.63 -3.32 9.59
N ILE A 73 7.09 -2.21 10.16
CA ILE A 73 6.22 -1.15 10.68
C ILE A 73 5.64 -0.32 9.52
N PHE A 74 6.47 -0.03 8.53
CA PHE A 74 6.15 0.87 7.44
C PHE A 74 5.30 0.23 6.33
N PHE A 75 5.17 -1.11 6.32
CA PHE A 75 4.29 -1.82 5.39
C PHE A 75 2.85 -1.29 5.37
N ARG A 76 2.29 -0.96 6.54
CA ARG A 76 0.93 -0.41 6.64
C ARG A 76 0.83 0.97 6.01
N TYR A 77 1.83 1.82 6.26
CA TYR A 77 1.91 3.17 5.71
C TYR A 77 2.15 3.14 4.20
N ALA A 78 3.03 2.27 3.71
CA ALA A 78 3.31 2.12 2.29
C ALA A 78 2.06 1.71 1.50
N ARG A 79 1.22 0.83 2.04
CA ARG A 79 -0.07 0.47 1.43
C ARG A 79 -1.05 1.65 1.41
N ALA A 80 -1.18 2.39 2.50
CA ALA A 80 -2.05 3.56 2.55
C ALA A 80 -1.60 4.68 1.59
N LEU A 81 -0.29 4.92 1.53
CA LEU A 81 0.31 5.93 0.67
C LEU A 81 0.18 5.54 -0.80
N TRP A 82 0.36 4.25 -1.13
CA TRP A 82 0.12 3.74 -2.50
C TRP A 82 -1.34 3.93 -2.94
N CYS A 83 -2.32 3.56 -2.11
CA CYS A 83 -3.73 3.80 -2.44
C CYS A 83 -4.06 5.28 -2.62
N GLY A 84 -3.52 6.16 -1.77
CA GLY A 84 -3.70 7.61 -1.92
C GLY A 84 -3.05 8.17 -3.19
N PHE A 85 -1.84 7.68 -3.52
CA PHE A 85 -1.13 8.07 -4.73
C PHE A 85 -1.86 7.61 -6.00
N ASP A 86 -2.35 6.37 -6.01
CA ASP A 86 -3.12 5.81 -7.13
C ASP A 86 -4.42 6.57 -7.35
N GLN A 87 -5.17 6.89 -6.28
CA GLN A 87 -6.39 7.69 -6.38
C GLN A 87 -6.12 9.13 -6.87
N TYR A 88 -4.95 9.70 -6.54
CA TYR A 88 -4.56 11.01 -7.03
C TYR A 88 -4.18 10.97 -8.53
N TRP A 89 -3.53 9.90 -8.97
CA TRP A 89 -3.06 9.76 -10.35
C TRP A 89 -4.17 9.32 -11.31
N ASP A 90 -5.02 8.39 -10.87
CA ASP A 90 -6.12 7.81 -11.62
C ASP A 90 -7.38 7.74 -10.74
N PRO A 91 -8.06 8.87 -10.54
CA PRO A 91 -9.30 8.88 -9.78
C PRO A 91 -10.33 8.01 -10.49
N VAL A 92 -11.00 7.11 -9.75
CA VAL A 92 -12.19 6.42 -10.26
C VAL A 92 -13.20 7.51 -10.68
N PRO A 93 -13.62 7.58 -11.95
CA PRO A 93 -14.61 8.56 -12.37
C PRO A 93 -15.98 8.17 -11.77
N GLU A 94 -16.71 9.17 -11.28
CA GLU A 94 -18.00 9.02 -10.55
C GLU A 94 -19.18 8.60 -11.46
N ASP A 95 -18.99 8.38 -12.76
CA ASP A 95 -20.06 8.32 -13.76
C ASP A 95 -20.55 6.92 -14.19
N ASP A 96 -20.02 5.82 -13.65
CA ASP A 96 -20.40 4.47 -14.11
C ASP A 96 -21.23 3.61 -13.13
N GLU A 97 -21.65 4.12 -11.97
CA GLU A 97 -22.59 3.37 -11.10
C GLU A 97 -24.05 3.45 -11.56
N THR A 98 -24.41 4.40 -12.42
CA THR A 98 -25.80 4.49 -12.95
C THR A 98 -26.10 3.50 -14.07
N ASN A 99 -25.11 2.87 -14.71
CA ASN A 99 -25.36 1.97 -15.85
C ASN A 99 -25.36 0.47 -15.51
N ASP A 100 -24.73 0.02 -14.42
CA ASP A 100 -24.74 -1.41 -14.06
C ASP A 100 -26.01 -1.83 -13.27
N HIS A 101 -26.50 -0.97 -12.37
CA HIS A 101 -27.75 -1.23 -11.66
C HIS A 101 -29.00 -1.20 -12.56
N GLY A 102 -28.95 -0.44 -13.66
CA GLY A 102 -29.99 -0.42 -14.69
C GLY A 102 -29.98 -1.65 -15.59
N ASN A 103 -28.82 -2.28 -15.80
CA ASN A 103 -28.71 -3.48 -16.64
C ASN A 103 -29.13 -4.76 -15.89
N ALA A 104 -28.80 -4.87 -14.59
CA ALA A 104 -29.23 -6.01 -13.78
C ALA A 104 -30.75 -6.08 -13.58
N THR A 105 -31.44 -4.93 -13.48
CA THR A 105 -32.92 -4.87 -13.42
C THR A 105 -33.57 -5.03 -14.79
N SER A 106 -32.94 -4.54 -15.87
CA SER A 106 -33.38 -4.72 -17.26
C SER A 106 -33.32 -6.20 -17.72
N MET A 107 -32.28 -6.93 -17.32
CA MET A 107 -32.07 -8.32 -17.78
C MET A 107 -32.96 -9.33 -17.04
N SER A 108 -33.35 -9.07 -15.79
CA SER A 108 -34.32 -9.89 -15.06
C SER A 108 -35.75 -9.77 -15.61
N SER A 109 -36.10 -8.68 -16.30
CA SER A 109 -37.45 -8.47 -16.84
C SER A 109 -37.67 -9.10 -18.23
N LYS A 110 -36.61 -9.52 -18.94
CA LYS A 110 -36.72 -10.04 -20.32
C LYS A 110 -36.73 -11.57 -20.44
N THR A 111 -36.69 -12.31 -19.32
CA THR A 111 -36.74 -13.79 -19.33
C THR A 111 -38.10 -14.36 -18.91
N THR A 112 -39.11 -13.50 -18.71
CA THR A 112 -40.50 -13.92 -18.44
C THR A 112 -41.48 -13.17 -19.35
N ALA A 113 -41.44 -13.47 -20.65
CA ALA A 113 -42.53 -13.21 -21.59
C ALA A 113 -42.43 -14.21 -22.76
#